data_AF-I3YIM7-F1
#
_entry.id   AF-I3YIM7-F1
#
_cell.length_a   1.000
_cell.length_b   1.000
_cell.length_c   1.000
_cell.angle_alpha   90.00
_cell.angle_beta   90.00
_cell.angle_gamma   90.00
#
_symmetry.space_group_name_H-M   'P 1'
#
loop_
_entity.id
_entity.type
_entity.pdbx_description
1 polymer ?
#
loop_
_entity_poly.entity_id
_entity_poly.type
_entity_poly.pdbx_seq_one_letter_code
_entity_poly.pdbx_strand_id
1 'polypeptide(L)' 'MNRDQILRRHDEITAETDAVIRRGKEIVAKLESGAIKPEDPQVKEVLQQLIERRRIGTEFNAELSRLADEQHNNTHTQC' A
#
# COMPACT_ATOMS: atom_id res chain seq x y z
N MET A 1 12.00 -0.36 -14.00
CA MET A 1 10.84 0.56 -14.05
C MET A 1 11.34 1.99 -14.29
N ASN A 2 10.69 2.79 -15.15
CA ASN A 2 11.10 4.18 -15.39
C ASN A 2 10.42 5.18 -14.43
N ARG A 3 10.88 6.43 -14.39
CA ARG A 3 10.38 7.48 -13.48
C ARG A 3 8.86 7.68 -13.57
N ASP A 4 8.31 7.74 -14.77
CA ASP A 4 6.87 7.97 -14.93
C ASP A 4 6.03 6.77 -14.51
N GLN A 5 6.55 5.55 -14.71
CA GLN A 5 5.95 4.33 -14.18
C GLN A 5 5.98 4.29 -12.66
N ILE A 6 7.10 4.71 -12.03
CA ILE A 6 7.23 4.83 -10.57
C ILE A 6 6.16 5.78 -10.01
N LEU A 7 6.05 6.99 -10.58
CA LEU A 7 5.12 8.01 -10.09
C LEU A 7 3.66 7.53 -10.21
N ARG A 8 3.27 6.99 -11.37
CA ARG A 8 1.92 6.44 -11.54
C ARG A 8 1.64 5.30 -10.55
N ARG A 9 2.59 4.39 -10.37
CA ARG A 9 2.44 3.26 -9.45
C ARG A 9 2.33 3.72 -7.99
N HIS A 10 3.11 4.71 -7.60
CA HIS A 10 3.01 5.34 -6.28
C HIS A 10 1.62 5.95 -6.06
N ASP A 11 1.11 6.69 -7.04
CA ASP A 11 -0.19 7.37 -6.93
C ASP A 11 -1.33 6.34 -6.86
N GLU A 12 -1.29 5.29 -7.67
CA GLU A 12 -2.21 4.14 -7.58
C GLU A 12 -2.18 3.50 -6.19
N ILE A 13 -0.98 3.20 -5.67
CA ILE A 13 -0.82 2.58 -4.36
C ILE A 13 -1.37 3.47 -3.26
N THR A 14 -1.13 4.78 -3.35
CA THR A 14 -1.62 5.76 -2.38
C THR A 14 -3.15 5.83 -2.41
N ALA A 15 -3.74 6.04 -3.58
CA ALA A 15 -5.18 6.20 -3.73
C ALA A 15 -5.96 4.96 -3.27
N GLU A 16 -5.50 3.76 -3.62
CA GLU A 16 -6.12 2.51 -3.16
C GLU A 16 -5.94 2.30 -1.65
N THR A 17 -4.79 2.70 -1.08
CA THR A 17 -4.56 2.60 0.37
C THR A 17 -5.47 3.55 1.13
N ASP A 18 -5.62 4.78 0.67
CA ASP A 18 -6.53 5.77 1.27
C ASP A 18 -7.99 5.30 1.22
N ALA A 19 -8.40 4.66 0.12
CA ALA A 19 -9.74 4.08 0.01
C ALA A 19 -9.98 2.98 1.07
N VAL A 20 -9.01 2.09 1.28
CA VAL A 20 -9.09 1.04 2.32
C VAL A 20 -9.06 1.64 3.72
N ILE A 21 -8.24 2.67 3.98
CA ILE A 21 -8.19 3.36 5.28
C ILE A 21 -9.53 4.02 5.58
N ARG A 22 -10.15 4.69 4.60
CA ARG A 22 -11.48 5.29 4.75
C ARG A 22 -12.53 4.23 5.08
N ARG A 23 -12.55 3.10 4.35
CA ARG A 23 -13.42 1.96 4.67
C ARG A 23 -13.16 1.45 6.09
N GLY A 24 -11.89 1.34 6.50
CA GLY A 24 -11.51 0.94 7.86
C GLY A 24 -12.10 1.85 8.93
N LYS A 25 -12.05 3.17 8.73
CA LYS A 25 -12.66 4.15 9.64
C LYS A 25 -14.19 3.98 9.73
N GLU A 26 -14.86 3.72 8.61
CA GLU A 26 -16.30 3.45 8.59
C GLU A 26 -16.66 2.17 9.35
N ILE A 27 -15.86 1.11 9.21
CA ILE A 27 -16.05 -0.15 9.95
C ILE A 27 -15.83 0.06 11.46
N VAL A 28 -14.81 0.82 11.86
CA VAL A 28 -14.59 1.19 13.26
C VAL A 28 -15.79 1.96 13.82
N ALA A 29 -16.31 2.95 13.10
CA ALA A 29 -17.48 3.70 13.54
C ALA A 29 -18.72 2.80 13.73
N LYS A 30 -18.94 1.81 12.84
CA LYS A 30 -20.03 0.84 12.97
C LYS A 30 -19.82 -0.13 14.15
N LEU A 31 -18.59 -0.50 14.47
CA LEU A 31 -18.26 -1.30 15.65
C LEU A 31 -18.54 -0.51 16.93
N GLU A 32 -18.08 0.74 16.99
CA GLU A 32 -18.29 1.65 18.13
C GLU A 32 -19.77 1.94 18.36
N SER A 33 -20.56 2.08 17.29
CA SER A 33 -22.01 2.27 17.39
C SER A 33 -22.78 0.96 17.68
N GLY A 34 -22.10 -0.18 17.71
CA GLY A 34 -22.71 -1.51 17.86
C GLY A 34 -23.56 -1.96 16.67
N ALA A 35 -23.48 -1.28 15.52
CA ALA A 35 -24.22 -1.63 14.31
C ALA A 35 -23.72 -2.93 13.68
N ILE A 36 -22.46 -3.26 13.89
CA ILE A 36 -21.86 -4.57 13.55
C ILE A 36 -21.10 -5.11 14.75
N LYS A 37 -20.87 -6.43 14.75
CA LYS A 37 -20.07 -7.11 15.77
C LYS A 37 -18.64 -7.33 15.27
N PRO A 38 -17.65 -7.54 16.16
CA PRO A 38 -16.28 -7.85 15.75
C PRO A 38 -16.15 -9.07 14.83
N GLU A 39 -17.08 -10.03 14.94
CA GLU A 39 -17.13 -11.24 14.11
C GLU A 39 -17.74 -11.01 12.73
N ASP A 40 -18.23 -9.79 12.44
CA ASP A 40 -18.79 -9.44 11.15
C ASP A 40 -17.75 -9.63 10.03
N PRO A 41 -18.09 -10.32 8.92
CA PRO A 41 -17.18 -10.54 7.80
C PRO A 41 -16.51 -9.26 7.28
N GLN A 42 -17.19 -8.11 7.35
CA GLN A 42 -16.64 -6.83 6.90
C GLN A 42 -15.37 -6.43 7.67
N VAL A 43 -15.28 -6.79 8.96
CA VAL A 43 -14.09 -6.53 9.80
C VAL A 43 -12.92 -7.37 9.30
N LYS A 44 -13.14 -8.66 9.03
CA LYS A 44 -12.10 -9.54 8.50
C LYS A 44 -11.62 -9.10 7.12
N GLU A 45 -12.54 -8.72 6.24
CA GLU A 45 -12.22 -8.24 4.90
C GLU A 45 -11.35 -6.98 4.93
N VAL A 46 -11.72 -5.97 5.74
CA VAL A 46 -10.94 -4.73 5.79
C VAL A 46 -9.55 -4.95 6.39
N LEU A 47 -9.42 -5.84 7.38
CA LEU A 47 -8.12 -6.25 7.92
C LEU A 47 -7.26 -6.95 6.87
N GLN A 48 -7.82 -7.87 6.09
CA GLN A 48 -7.12 -8.53 4.99
C GLN A 48 -6.66 -7.52 3.93
N GLN A 49 -7.52 -6.56 3.57
CA GLN A 49 -7.15 -5.48 2.64
C GLN A 49 -6.00 -4.64 3.18
N LEU A 50 -6.01 -4.26 4.47
CA LEU A 50 -4.92 -3.50 5.09
C LEU A 50 -3.59 -4.26 5.11
N ILE A 51 -3.62 -5.58 5.37
CA ILE A 51 -2.43 -6.43 5.28
C ILE A 51 -1.90 -6.45 3.85
N GLU A 52 -2.77 -6.56 2.86
CA GLU A 52 -2.38 -6.56 1.45
C GLU A 52 -1.82 -5.20 1.01
N ARG A 53 -2.40 -4.07 1.45
CA ARG A 53 -1.83 -2.73 1.22
C ARG A 53 -0.41 -2.62 1.76
N ARG A 54 -0.17 -3.17 2.96
CA ARG A 54 1.18 -3.21 3.55
C ARG A 54 2.14 -4.04 2.70
N ARG A 55 1.72 -5.23 2.25
CA ARG A 55 2.53 -6.11 1.38
C ARG A 55 2.95 -5.38 0.11
N ILE A 56 1.98 -4.78 -0.59
CA ILE A 56 2.21 -4.02 -1.83
C ILE A 56 3.17 -2.85 -1.59
N GLY A 57 2.99 -2.09 -0.51
CA GLY A 57 3.88 -0.98 -0.18
C GLY A 57 5.32 -1.43 0.10
N THR A 58 5.50 -2.53 0.84
CA THR A 58 6.82 -3.12 1.09
C THR A 58 7.49 -3.59 -0.19
N GLU A 59 6.74 -4.26 -1.07
CA GLU A 59 7.27 -4.75 -2.35
C GLU A 59 7.67 -3.60 -3.28
N PHE A 60 6.84 -2.56 -3.36
CA PHE A 60 7.17 -1.36 -4.13
C PHE A 60 8.42 -0.68 -3.58
N ASN A 61 8.54 -0.51 -2.26
CA ASN A 61 9.75 0.05 -1.66
C ASN A 61 11.01 -0.79 -1.94
N ALA A 62 10.91 -2.12 -1.87
CA ALA A 62 12.01 -3.01 -2.21
C ALA A 62 12.41 -2.93 -3.70
N GLU A 63 11.46 -2.65 -4.60
CA GLU A 63 11.73 -2.36 -6.00
C GLU A 63 12.44 -1.00 -6.17
N LEU A 64 11.98 0.05 -5.46
CA LEU A 64 12.65 1.36 -5.47
C LEU A 64 14.10 1.29 -4.99
N SER A 65 14.36 0.53 -3.92
CA SER A 65 15.74 0.31 -3.44
C SER A 65 16.62 -0.36 -4.51
N ARG A 66 16.12 -1.42 -5.15
CA ARG A 66 16.86 -2.10 -6.24
C ARG A 66 17.16 -1.15 -7.41
N LEU A 67 16.19 -0.34 -7.82
CA LEU A 67 16.37 0.63 -8.91
C LEU A 67 17.38 1.73 -8.54
N ALA A 68 17.39 2.17 -7.28
CA ALA A 68 18.38 3.12 -6.80
C ALA A 68 19.80 2.53 -6.81
N ASP A 69 19.96 1.27 -6.38
CA ASP A 69 21.23 0.56 -6.41
C ASP A 69 21.73 0.33 -7.86
N GLU A 70 20.84 -0.07 -8.77
CA GLU A 70 21.14 -0.21 -10.20
C GLU A 70 21.62 1.12 -10.82
N GLN A 71 20.97 2.23 -10.47
CA GLN A 71 21.39 3.55 -10.93
C GLN A 71 22.78 3.91 -10.39
N HIS A 72 23.05 3.66 -9.11
CA HIS A 72 24.33 3.94 -8.48
C HIS A 72 25.47 3.12 -9.12
N ASN A 73 25.25 1.82 -9.34
CA ASN A 73 26.24 0.93 -9.94
C ASN A 73 26.53 1.29 -11.41
N ASN A 74 25.51 1.67 -12.18
CA ASN A 74 25.71 2.13 -13.57
C ASN A 74 26.50 3.45 -13.67
N THR A 75 26.42 4.31 -12.66
CA THR A 75 27.23 5.54 -12.61
C THR A 75 28.68 5.33 -12.19
N HIS A 76 29.02 4.20 -11.55
CA HIS A 76 30.38 3.90 -11.09
C HIS A 76 31.23 3.13 -12.11
N THR A 77 30.63 2.40 -13.04
CA THR A 77 31.33 1.68 -14.12
C THR A 77 31.60 2.53 -15.38
N GLN A 78 31.22 3.81 -15.39
CA GLN A 78 31.40 4.74 -16.52
C GLN A 78 32.60 5.70 -16.38
N CYS A 79 33.50 5.49 -15.40
CA CYS A 79 34.75 6.25 -15.25
C CYS A 79 35.98 5.43 -15.65
#